data_AF-A0A352NU20-F1
#
_entry.id   AF-A0A352NU20-F1
#
_cell.length_a   1.000
_cell.length_b   1.000
_cell.length_c   1.000
_cell.angle_alpha   90.00
_cell.angle_beta   90.00
_cell.angle_gamma   90.00
#
_symmetry.space_group_name_H-M   'P 1'
#
loop_
_entity.id
_entity.type
_entity.pdbx_description
1 polymer ?
#
loop_
_entity_poly.entity_id
_entity_poly.type
_entity_poly.pdbx_seq_one_letter_code
_entity_poly.pdbx_strand_id
1 'polypeptide(L)'
;MTGNTALTPQEVADMLKIAKNTVYELIKRGELKGYKVGKKIRVDVKDVEEYKNRKKNVRGRKNALSSSDIFYPGNSRKDDFVICGQDAILDILSRYISMRSPGTRIFRSYVGSYTGLLGLYTGKVQVATAHLWDGDSGKYNIPFVRRLLPGIPT
;
A
#
# COMPACT_ATOMS: atom_id res chain seq x y z
N MET A 1 6.75 -31.41 -5.24
CA MET A 1 7.72 -32.00 -4.28
C MET A 1 8.55 -30.87 -3.68
N THR A 2 8.06 -30.19 -2.64
CA THR A 2 8.73 -29.02 -2.06
C THR A 2 9.76 -29.47 -1.03
N GLY A 3 11.04 -29.48 -1.43
CA GLY A 3 12.16 -29.79 -0.54
C GLY A 3 12.22 -28.79 0.61
N ASN A 4 11.84 -29.23 1.80
CA ASN A 4 12.12 -28.51 3.05
C ASN A 4 13.61 -28.73 3.37
N THR A 5 14.48 -28.01 2.66
CA THR A 5 15.93 -28.16 2.85
C THR A 5 16.34 -27.40 4.10
N ALA A 6 16.67 -28.13 5.16
CA ALA A 6 17.07 -27.59 6.44
C ALA A 6 18.54 -27.14 6.43
N LEU A 7 18.77 -25.84 6.52
CA LEU A 7 20.09 -25.22 6.47
C LEU A 7 20.75 -25.18 7.85
N THR A 8 22.08 -25.19 7.83
CA THR A 8 22.92 -24.92 9.01
C THR A 8 23.12 -23.42 9.20
N PRO A 9 23.45 -22.96 10.43
CA PRO A 9 23.77 -21.56 10.68
C PRO A 9 24.91 -21.02 9.81
N GLN A 10 25.83 -21.88 9.36
CA GLN A 10 26.92 -21.47 8.46
C GLN A 10 26.39 -21.16 7.05
N GLU A 11 25.57 -22.03 6.48
CA GLU A 11 24.97 -21.80 5.14
C GLU A 11 24.07 -20.56 5.14
N VAL A 12 23.33 -20.32 6.23
CA VAL A 12 22.56 -19.09 6.41
C VAL A 12 23.47 -17.86 6.44
N ALA A 13 24.61 -17.95 7.12
CA ALA A 13 25.60 -16.87 7.18
C ALA A 13 26.14 -16.55 5.79
N ASP A 14 26.46 -17.58 5.00
CA ASP A 14 26.99 -17.44 3.64
C ASP A 14 25.97 -16.83 2.66
N MET A 15 24.69 -17.19 2.82
CA MET A 15 23.58 -16.63 2.02
C MET A 15 23.27 -15.17 2.36
N LEU A 16 23.32 -14.82 3.66
CA LEU A 16 23.04 -13.45 4.12
C LEU A 16 24.29 -12.55 4.10
N LYS A 17 25.48 -13.11 3.81
CA LYS A 17 26.79 -12.44 3.84
C LYS A 17 27.06 -11.79 5.20
N ILE A 18 26.86 -12.54 6.28
CA ILE A 18 27.10 -12.11 7.67
C ILE A 18 27.95 -13.13 8.42
N ALA A 19 28.40 -12.79 9.63
CA ALA A 19 29.14 -13.72 10.48
C ALA A 19 28.22 -14.81 11.08
N LYS A 20 28.74 -16.03 11.24
CA LYS A 20 28.02 -17.17 11.86
C LYS A 20 27.46 -16.83 13.25
N ASN A 21 28.22 -16.07 14.05
CA ASN A 21 27.79 -15.64 15.37
C ASN A 21 26.54 -14.73 15.31
N THR A 22 26.44 -13.90 14.29
CA THR A 22 25.27 -13.05 14.04
C THR A 22 24.03 -13.89 13.76
N VAL A 23 24.16 -15.02 13.06
CA VAL A 23 23.04 -15.94 12.82
C VAL A 23 22.51 -16.52 14.14
N TYR A 24 23.41 -16.94 15.05
CA TYR A 24 22.99 -17.40 16.38
C TYR A 24 22.30 -16.30 17.19
N GLU A 25 22.82 -15.08 17.16
CA GLU A 25 22.21 -13.93 17.83
C GLU A 25 20.82 -13.62 17.27
N LEU A 26 20.64 -13.68 15.94
CA LEU A 26 19.34 -13.48 15.29
C LEU A 26 18.31 -14.53 15.71
N ILE A 27 18.74 -15.79 15.87
CA ILE A 27 17.87 -16.87 16.34
C ILE A 27 17.54 -16.69 17.81
N LYS A 28 18.53 -16.33 18.65
CA LYS A 28 18.33 -16.08 20.09
C LYS A 28 17.38 -14.91 20.36
N ARG A 29 17.43 -13.87 19.52
CA ARG A 29 16.52 -12.70 19.57
C ARG A 29 15.14 -13.00 18.99
N GLY A 30 14.93 -14.17 18.37
CA GLY A 30 13.68 -14.52 17.70
C GLY A 30 13.44 -13.77 16.38
N GLU A 31 14.45 -13.10 15.82
CA GLU A 31 14.34 -12.41 14.53
C GLU A 31 14.35 -13.40 13.36
N LEU A 32 15.09 -14.51 13.50
CA LEU A 32 15.15 -15.60 12.53
C LEU A 32 14.62 -16.89 13.18
N LYS A 33 13.63 -17.52 12.56
CA LYS A 33 13.09 -18.78 13.06
C LYS A 33 14.10 -19.90 12.82
N GLY A 34 14.34 -20.71 13.83
CA GLY A 34 15.16 -21.91 13.73
C GLY A 34 14.71 -22.93 14.77
N TYR A 35 15.00 -24.20 14.51
CA TYR A 35 14.66 -25.30 15.39
C TYR A 35 15.88 -26.12 15.74
N LYS A 36 15.85 -26.76 16.91
CA LYS A 36 16.93 -27.66 17.34
C LYS A 36 16.66 -29.05 16.81
N VAL A 37 17.68 -29.65 16.20
CA VAL A 37 17.74 -31.07 15.83
C VAL A 37 18.88 -31.69 16.62
N GLY A 38 18.55 -32.35 17.72
CA GLY A 38 19.54 -32.78 18.72
C GLY A 38 20.28 -31.58 19.32
N LYS A 39 21.62 -31.60 19.27
CA LYS A 39 22.49 -30.51 19.77
C LYS A 39 22.79 -29.42 18.73
N LYS A 40 22.25 -29.52 17.51
CA LYS A 40 22.52 -28.59 16.41
C LYS A 40 21.27 -27.81 16.04
N ILE A 41 21.44 -26.57 15.57
CA ILE A 41 20.33 -25.73 15.09
C ILE A 41 20.18 -25.89 13.58
N ARG A 42 18.94 -25.89 13.11
CA ARG A 42 18.54 -25.88 11.70
C ARG A 42 17.58 -24.73 11.43
N VAL A 43 17.63 -24.23 10.21
CA VAL A 43 16.79 -23.13 9.72
C VAL A 43 16.24 -23.55 8.36
N ASP A 44 14.93 -23.46 8.14
CA ASP A 44 14.38 -23.77 6.81
C ASP A 44 14.66 -22.62 5.84
N VAL A 45 14.89 -22.94 4.55
CA VAL A 45 15.10 -21.93 3.50
C VAL A 45 13.99 -20.88 3.47
N LYS A 46 12.74 -21.31 3.68
CA LYS A 46 11.57 -20.42 3.73
C LYS A 46 11.69 -19.36 4.83
N ASP A 47 12.20 -19.73 6.01
CA ASP A 47 12.38 -18.79 7.12
C ASP A 47 13.47 -17.74 6.82
N VAL A 48 14.52 -18.14 6.09
CA VAL A 48 15.57 -17.21 5.62
C VAL A 48 15.00 -16.22 4.59
N GLU A 49 14.18 -16.70 3.67
CA GLU A 49 13.49 -15.84 2.69
C GLU A 49 12.49 -14.90 3.35
N GLU A 50 11.70 -15.38 4.31
CA GLU A 50 10.81 -14.55 5.13
C GLU A 50 11.59 -13.44 5.86
N TYR A 51 12.75 -13.75 6.43
CA TYR A 51 13.61 -12.77 7.09
C TYR A 51 14.08 -11.67 6.12
N LYS A 52 14.56 -12.05 4.92
CA LYS A 52 14.95 -11.10 3.86
C LYS A 52 13.78 -10.19 3.47
N ASN A 53 12.61 -10.77 3.24
CA ASN A 53 11.41 -10.05 2.87
C ASN A 53 10.93 -9.13 3.99
N ARG A 54 11.03 -9.54 5.26
CA ARG A 54 10.67 -8.70 6.41
C ARG A 54 11.56 -7.46 6.50
N LYS A 55 12.89 -7.58 6.37
CA LYS A 55 13.79 -6.41 6.39
C LYS A 55 13.65 -5.54 5.13
N LYS A 56 13.37 -6.13 3.95
CA LYS A 56 13.04 -5.39 2.73
C LYS A 56 11.72 -4.61 2.88
N ASN A 57 10.70 -5.23 3.47
CA ASN A 57 9.42 -4.58 3.78
C ASN A 57 9.50 -3.59 4.94
N VAL A 58 10.44 -3.70 5.89
CA VAL A 58 10.63 -2.65 6.92
C VAL A 58 11.18 -1.36 6.28
N ARG A 59 12.02 -1.44 5.24
CA ARG A 59 12.35 -0.28 4.39
C ARG A 59 11.13 0.21 3.59
N GLY A 60 10.26 -0.69 3.15
CA GLY A 60 8.97 -0.34 2.52
C GLY A 60 7.96 0.30 3.47
N ARG A 61 7.86 -0.16 4.72
CA ARG A 61 6.91 0.31 5.74
C ARG A 61 7.26 1.70 6.28
N LYS A 62 8.55 2.05 6.31
CA LYS A 62 8.96 3.42 6.62
C LYS A 62 8.60 4.42 5.51
N ASN A 63 8.33 3.94 4.29
CA ASN A 63 7.82 4.77 3.18
C ASN A 63 6.30 4.60 2.93
N ALA A 64 5.64 3.61 3.53
CA ALA A 64 4.21 3.32 3.35
C ALA A 64 3.28 4.01 4.35
N LEU A 65 3.82 4.91 5.19
CA LEU A 65 3.01 5.95 5.84
C LEU A 65 3.06 7.24 5.01
N SER A 66 2.99 7.12 3.68
CA SER A 66 2.50 8.23 2.90
C SER A 66 1.06 8.44 3.33
N SER A 67 0.73 9.65 3.79
CA SER A 67 -0.62 10.04 4.20
C SER A 67 -1.69 9.60 3.19
N SER A 68 -1.33 9.48 1.90
CA SER A 68 -2.23 8.98 0.86
C SER A 68 -2.76 7.55 1.07
N ASP A 69 -2.03 6.64 1.72
CA ASP A 69 -2.46 5.25 1.91
C ASP A 69 -3.49 5.12 3.06
N ILE A 70 -3.65 6.16 3.88
CA ILE A 70 -4.72 6.27 4.88
C ILE A 70 -6.04 6.69 4.21
N PHE A 71 -5.95 7.56 3.20
CA PHE A 71 -7.11 8.14 2.55
C PHE A 71 -7.63 7.33 1.37
N TYR A 72 -6.81 6.45 0.79
CA TYR A 72 -7.16 5.64 -0.37
C TYR A 72 -6.78 4.16 -0.14
N PRO A 73 -7.58 3.21 -0.65
CA PRO A 73 -7.25 1.79 -0.52
C PRO A 73 -5.96 1.47 -1.31
N GLY A 74 -4.86 1.22 -0.59
CA GLY A 74 -3.53 0.96 -1.16
C GLY A 74 -3.39 -0.33 -1.99
N ASN A 75 -4.44 -1.14 -2.10
CA ASN A 75 -4.50 -2.36 -2.91
C ASN A 75 -5.83 -2.43 -3.69
N SER A 76 -6.12 -1.36 -4.43
CA SER A 76 -7.32 -1.27 -5.27
C SER A 76 -7.25 -2.32 -6.39
N ARG A 77 -8.21 -3.24 -6.42
CA ARG A 77 -8.41 -4.13 -7.57
C ARG A 77 -8.90 -3.29 -8.76
N LYS A 78 -8.75 -3.81 -10.00
CA LYS A 78 -9.24 -3.11 -11.21
C LYS A 78 -10.73 -2.74 -11.14
N ASP A 79 -11.52 -3.49 -10.37
CA ASP A 79 -12.97 -3.31 -10.26
C ASP A 79 -13.39 -2.40 -9.09
N ASP A 80 -12.42 -1.81 -8.38
CA ASP A 80 -12.69 -0.91 -7.26
C ASP A 80 -12.94 0.51 -7.79
N PHE A 81 -14.08 1.07 -7.40
CA PHE A 81 -14.52 2.39 -7.83
C PHE A 81 -14.54 3.34 -6.62
N VAL A 82 -13.48 4.13 -6.48
CA VAL A 82 -13.29 5.08 -5.39
C VAL A 82 -13.83 6.44 -5.80
N ILE A 83 -14.82 6.92 -5.06
CA ILE A 83 -15.36 8.27 -5.14
C ILE A 83 -14.73 9.06 -4.00
N CYS A 84 -14.26 10.28 -4.25
CA CYS A 84 -13.67 11.17 -3.25
C CYS A 84 -14.33 12.57 -3.22
N GLY A 85 -14.35 13.18 -2.03
CA GLY A 85 -15.03 14.46 -1.76
C GLY A 85 -15.45 14.59 -0.29
N GLN A 86 -16.21 15.64 0.06
CA GLN A 86 -16.80 15.79 1.41
C GLN A 86 -18.32 15.93 1.40
N ASP A 87 -18.93 15.99 0.22
CA ASP A 87 -20.36 16.21 0.09
C ASP A 87 -21.15 14.95 0.47
N ALA A 88 -22.18 15.11 1.31
CA ALA A 88 -23.07 14.02 1.73
C ALA A 88 -23.85 13.39 0.56
N ILE A 89 -24.06 14.14 -0.54
CA ILE A 89 -24.72 13.61 -1.74
C ILE A 89 -23.95 12.44 -2.36
N LEU A 90 -22.64 12.36 -2.12
CA LEU A 90 -21.81 11.26 -2.63
C LEU A 90 -22.11 9.93 -1.96
N ASP A 91 -22.64 9.93 -0.74
CA ASP A 91 -23.08 8.70 -0.07
C ASP A 91 -24.35 8.16 -0.73
N ILE A 92 -25.27 9.07 -1.10
CA ILE A 92 -26.48 8.74 -1.86
C ILE A 92 -26.11 8.21 -3.24
N LEU A 93 -25.20 8.89 -3.94
CA LEU A 93 -24.69 8.45 -5.26
C LEU A 93 -24.03 7.07 -5.17
N SER A 94 -23.18 6.85 -4.16
CA SER A 94 -22.50 5.57 -3.95
C SER A 94 -23.51 4.43 -3.74
N ARG A 95 -24.56 4.67 -2.95
CA ARG A 95 -25.65 3.70 -2.76
C ARG A 95 -26.39 3.43 -4.06
N TYR A 96 -26.72 4.48 -4.82
CA TYR A 96 -27.45 4.34 -6.09
C TYR A 96 -26.69 3.51 -7.12
N ILE A 97 -25.39 3.79 -7.31
CA ILE A 97 -24.55 3.03 -8.24
C ILE A 97 -24.41 1.58 -7.75
N SER A 98 -24.21 1.36 -6.44
CA SER A 98 -24.11 0.02 -5.85
C SER A 98 -25.37 -0.82 -6.12
N MET A 99 -26.55 -0.20 -6.11
CA MET A 99 -27.82 -0.88 -6.41
C MET A 99 -28.00 -1.21 -7.90
N ARG A 100 -27.50 -0.35 -8.80
CA ARG A 100 -27.68 -0.52 -10.25
C ARG A 100 -26.60 -1.35 -10.93
N SER A 101 -25.41 -1.47 -10.32
CA SER A 101 -24.27 -2.21 -10.88
C SER A 101 -23.77 -3.27 -9.91
N PRO A 102 -24.49 -4.40 -9.76
CA PRO A 102 -24.05 -5.50 -8.90
C PRO A 102 -22.73 -6.07 -9.42
N GLY A 103 -21.65 -5.90 -8.66
CA GLY A 103 -20.32 -6.38 -9.02
C GLY A 103 -19.21 -5.32 -8.97
N THR A 104 -19.57 -4.04 -9.06
CA THR A 104 -18.61 -2.95 -8.84
C THR A 104 -18.51 -2.64 -7.35
N ARG A 105 -17.30 -2.68 -6.78
CA ARG A 105 -17.10 -2.34 -5.37
C ARG A 105 -16.86 -0.85 -5.24
N ILE A 106 -17.81 -0.15 -4.63
CA ILE A 106 -17.73 1.30 -4.47
C ILE A 106 -17.13 1.65 -3.12
N PHE A 107 -16.14 2.52 -3.12
CA PHE A 107 -15.51 3.03 -1.91
C PHE A 107 -15.69 4.53 -1.80
N ARG A 108 -15.94 4.97 -0.58
CA ARG A 108 -16.08 6.38 -0.24
C ARG A 108 -14.85 6.86 0.52
N SER A 109 -14.13 7.82 -0.07
CA SER A 109 -13.00 8.51 0.57
C SER A 109 -13.35 9.95 0.97
N TYR A 110 -13.46 10.21 2.27
CA TYR A 110 -13.80 11.54 2.79
C TYR A 110 -12.56 12.44 2.84
N VAL A 111 -12.25 13.09 1.72
CA VAL A 111 -11.08 13.96 1.53
C VAL A 111 -11.49 15.28 0.87
N GLY A 112 -10.74 16.34 1.18
CA GLY A 112 -10.96 17.65 0.57
C GLY A 112 -10.70 17.68 -0.93
N SER A 113 -11.30 18.64 -1.62
CA SER A 113 -11.29 18.76 -3.08
C SER A 113 -9.89 18.80 -3.70
N TYR A 114 -8.93 19.50 -3.09
CA TYR A 114 -7.56 19.56 -3.59
C TYR A 114 -6.89 18.18 -3.58
N THR A 115 -6.97 17.48 -2.45
CA THR A 115 -6.44 16.12 -2.29
C THR A 115 -7.15 15.13 -3.20
N GLY A 116 -8.46 15.30 -3.42
CA GLY A 116 -9.24 14.50 -4.36
C GLY A 116 -8.78 14.66 -5.80
N LEU A 117 -8.57 15.91 -6.27
CA LEU A 117 -8.04 16.18 -7.61
C LEU A 117 -6.62 15.61 -7.78
N LEU A 118 -5.76 15.69 -6.77
CA LEU A 118 -4.44 15.05 -6.81
C LEU A 118 -4.54 13.51 -6.83
N GLY A 119 -5.49 12.95 -6.08
CA GLY A 119 -5.81 11.52 -6.12
C GLY A 119 -6.22 11.08 -7.52
N LEU A 120 -6.99 11.91 -8.22
CA LEU A 120 -7.43 11.64 -9.59
C LEU A 120 -6.24 11.69 -10.56
N TYR A 121 -5.38 12.71 -10.44
CA TYR A 121 -4.15 12.83 -11.25
C TYR A 121 -3.22 11.63 -11.10
N THR A 122 -3.06 11.15 -9.86
CA THR A 122 -2.19 10.02 -9.54
C THR A 122 -2.82 8.65 -9.81
N GLY A 123 -4.06 8.61 -10.33
CA GLY A 123 -4.78 7.37 -10.64
C GLY A 123 -5.22 6.56 -9.42
N LYS A 124 -5.28 7.19 -8.23
CA LYS A 124 -5.70 6.53 -6.97
C LYS A 124 -7.21 6.48 -6.78
N VAL A 125 -7.95 7.33 -7.50
CA VAL A 125 -9.41 7.41 -7.46
C VAL A 125 -9.99 7.52 -8.85
N GLN A 126 -11.25 7.14 -8.99
CA GLN A 126 -11.99 7.18 -10.25
C GLN A 126 -12.83 8.45 -10.35
N VAL A 127 -13.30 9.01 -9.22
CA VAL A 127 -14.13 10.22 -9.19
C VAL A 127 -13.68 11.15 -8.07
N ALA A 128 -13.65 12.45 -8.34
CA ALA A 128 -13.38 13.50 -7.36
C ALA A 128 -14.39 14.65 -7.47
N THR A 129 -14.93 15.13 -6.35
CA THR A 129 -15.68 16.40 -6.31
C THR A 129 -14.80 17.58 -5.94
N ALA A 130 -15.15 18.74 -6.51
CA ALA A 130 -14.43 19.98 -6.33
C ALA A 130 -15.36 21.13 -5.94
N HIS A 131 -15.01 21.82 -4.85
CA HIS A 131 -15.59 23.09 -4.40
C HIS A 131 -14.47 24.07 -4.04
N LEU A 132 -13.60 24.34 -5.02
CA LEU A 132 -12.43 25.21 -4.84
C LEU A 132 -12.69 26.56 -5.49
N TRP A 133 -12.60 27.63 -4.70
CA TRP A 133 -12.72 29.00 -5.17
C TRP A 133 -11.36 29.60 -5.47
N ASP A 134 -11.19 30.17 -6.67
CA ASP A 134 -9.99 30.87 -7.10
C ASP A 134 -10.22 32.36 -6.90
N GLY A 135 -9.70 32.93 -5.80
CA GLY A 135 -9.93 34.32 -5.42
C GLY A 135 -9.45 35.33 -6.48
N ASP A 136 -8.37 35.01 -7.20
CA ASP A 136 -7.79 35.89 -8.22
C ASP A 136 -8.69 36.02 -9.46
N SER A 137 -9.33 34.92 -9.90
CA SER A 137 -10.20 34.93 -11.07
C SER A 137 -11.69 35.02 -10.76
N GLY A 138 -12.08 34.85 -9.48
CA GLY A 138 -13.46 34.77 -9.02
C GLY A 138 -14.20 33.50 -9.48
N LYS A 139 -13.51 32.54 -10.11
CA LYS A 139 -14.11 31.31 -10.65
C LYS A 139 -13.98 30.16 -9.66
N TYR A 140 -14.90 29.21 -9.74
CA TYR A 140 -14.79 27.94 -9.04
C TYR A 140 -14.24 26.84 -9.94
N ASN A 141 -13.50 25.90 -9.34
CA ASN A 141 -13.11 24.59 -9.87
C ASN A 141 -12.23 24.58 -11.12
N ILE A 142 -12.66 25.22 -12.21
CA ILE A 142 -12.00 25.22 -13.51
C ILE A 142 -10.51 25.59 -13.42
N PRO A 143 -10.09 26.64 -12.68
CA PRO A 143 -8.67 26.96 -12.57
C PRO A 143 -7.86 25.85 -11.90
N PHE A 144 -8.41 25.20 -10.87
CA PHE A 144 -7.75 24.10 -10.15
C PHE A 144 -7.71 22.81 -10.96
N VAL A 145 -8.81 22.43 -11.62
CA VAL A 145 -8.87 21.24 -12.49
C VAL A 145 -7.82 21.35 -13.59
N ARG A 146 -7.71 22.50 -14.26
CA ARG A 146 -6.72 22.73 -15.32
C ARG A 146 -5.27 22.64 -14.83
N ARG A 147 -4.99 23.13 -13.62
CA ARG A 147 -3.63 23.14 -13.05
C ARG A 147 -3.24 21.78 -12.45
N LEU A 148 -4.18 21.06 -11.84
CA LEU A 148 -3.92 19.81 -11.12
C LEU A 148 -4.09 18.56 -11.98
N LEU A 149 -4.81 18.66 -13.11
CA LEU A 149 -5.01 17.56 -14.05
C LEU A 149 -4.56 17.99 -15.46
N PRO A 150 -3.25 18.18 -15.69
CA PRO A 150 -2.75 18.53 -17.01
C PRO A 150 -2.96 17.38 -18.00
N GLY A 151 -3.22 17.71 -19.26
CA GLY A 151 -3.35 16.74 -20.36
C GLY A 151 -4.75 16.24 -20.65
N ILE A 152 -5.78 16.68 -19.89
CA ILE A 152 -7.17 16.45 -20.27
C ILE A 152 -7.60 17.54 -21.26
N PRO A 153 -8.02 17.21 -22.50
CA PRO A 153 -8.56 18.21 -23.42
C PRO A 153 -9.85 18.81 -22.84
N THR A 154 -9.96 20.13 -22.88
CA THR A 154 -11.14 20.90 -22.47
C THR A 154 -12.04 21.21 -23.64
#